data_AF-A0A1E5MND7-F1
#
_entry.id   AF-A0A1E5MND7-F1
#
_cell.length_a   1.000
_cell.length_b   1.000
_cell.length_c   1.000
_cell.angle_alpha   90.00
_cell.angle_beta   90.00
_cell.angle_gamma   90.00
#
_symmetry.space_group_name_H-M   'P 1'
#
loop_
_entity.id
_entity.type
_entity.pdbx_description
1 polymer ?
#
loop_
_entity_poly.entity_id
_entity_poly.type
_entity_poly.pdbx_seq_one_letter_code
_entity_poly.pdbx_strand_id
1 'polypeptide(L)'
;MYDDSDTTEEPVEFADFNAKLLVLDVLCYDLDVLEPYAPDEDEDTGEDLDVEGQDDRARQYYDELDLLPSHLALVTELTVDTDLEVLQDVHPGWDGSDDRYDPQNWDDLLDLPALATVYAAAPLPAHVADRLAAKGVEVQSA
;
A
#
# COMPACT_ATOMS: atom_id res chain seq x y z
N MET A 1 -7.57 21.63 -27.04
CA MET A 1 -6.13 21.31 -26.87
C MET A 1 -6.10 20.47 -25.62
N TYR A 2 -6.20 19.15 -25.78
CA TYR A 2 -5.88 18.24 -24.69
C TYR A 2 -4.36 18.14 -24.74
N ASP A 3 -3.72 18.56 -23.65
CA ASP A 3 -2.29 18.43 -23.46
C ASP A 3 -2.05 16.95 -23.17
N ASP A 4 -1.78 16.20 -24.24
CA ASP A 4 -1.38 14.80 -24.21
C ASP A 4 0.10 14.76 -23.80
N SER A 5 0.34 15.15 -22.54
CA SER A 5 1.59 14.88 -21.85
C SER A 5 1.49 13.49 -21.24
N ASP A 6 1.26 12.48 -22.09
CA ASP A 6 1.48 11.07 -21.77
C ASP A 6 2.99 10.92 -21.58
N THR A 7 3.43 11.26 -20.38
CA THR A 7 4.78 11.00 -19.94
C THR A 7 4.79 9.50 -19.73
N THR A 8 5.36 8.77 -20.68
CA THR A 8 5.60 7.33 -20.63
C THR A 8 6.56 7.02 -19.49
N GLU A 9 6.09 7.11 -18.25
CA GLU A 9 6.83 6.69 -17.08
C GLU A 9 6.80 5.16 -17.01
N GLU A 10 7.93 4.56 -16.69
CA GLU A 10 8.00 3.12 -16.46
C GLU A 10 7.44 2.81 -15.05
N PRO A 11 6.62 1.76 -14.90
CA PRO A 11 6.14 1.32 -13.59
C PRO A 11 7.30 1.01 -12.64
N VAL A 12 7.08 1.32 -11.36
CA VAL A 12 8.00 1.02 -10.28
C VAL A 12 7.67 -0.36 -9.72
N GLU A 13 8.66 -1.25 -9.77
CA GLU A 13 8.59 -2.56 -9.13
C GLU A 13 8.90 -2.43 -7.65
N PHE A 14 7.98 -2.90 -6.79
CA PHE A 14 8.22 -2.97 -5.35
C PHE A 14 8.97 -4.26 -4.99
N ALA A 15 9.95 -4.16 -4.10
CA ALA A 15 10.66 -5.31 -3.58
C ALA A 15 9.83 -6.10 -2.56
N ASP A 16 8.77 -5.50 -2.03
CA ASP A 16 7.86 -6.09 -1.05
C ASP A 16 6.40 -5.71 -1.33
N PHE A 17 5.55 -6.72 -1.45
CA PHE A 17 4.13 -6.55 -1.72
C PHE A 17 3.38 -5.83 -0.59
N ASN A 18 3.73 -6.11 0.68
CA ASN A 18 3.10 -5.45 1.82
C ASN A 18 3.47 -3.96 1.86
N ALA A 19 4.71 -3.60 1.49
CA ALA A 19 5.08 -2.21 1.30
C ALA A 19 4.28 -1.54 0.18
N LYS A 20 4.04 -2.26 -0.93
CA LYS A 20 3.18 -1.77 -2.02
C LYS A 20 1.75 -1.51 -1.54
N LEU A 21 1.18 -2.40 -0.73
CA LEU A 21 -0.16 -2.22 -0.16
C LEU A 21 -0.30 -0.93 0.65
N LEU A 22 0.69 -0.58 1.48
CA LEU A 22 0.64 0.69 2.24
C LEU A 22 0.56 1.92 1.33
N VAL A 23 1.25 1.89 0.19
CA VAL A 23 1.22 2.98 -0.81
C VAL A 23 -0.10 2.99 -1.56
N LEU A 24 -0.61 1.81 -1.91
CA LEU A 24 -1.90 1.65 -2.58
C LEU A 24 -3.06 2.11 -1.72
N ASP A 25 -3.00 1.89 -0.41
CA ASP A 25 -4.01 2.37 0.51
C ASP A 25 -4.20 3.90 0.39
N VAL A 26 -3.09 4.64 0.46
CA VAL A 26 -3.09 6.10 0.28
C VAL A 26 -3.59 6.50 -1.11
N LEU A 27 -3.12 5.83 -2.17
CA LEU A 27 -3.48 6.20 -3.54
C LEU A 27 -4.95 5.90 -3.88
N CYS A 28 -5.50 4.82 -3.35
CA CYS A 28 -6.87 4.39 -3.63
C CYS A 28 -7.89 5.04 -2.69
N TYR A 29 -7.61 5.09 -1.38
CA TYR A 29 -8.60 5.49 -0.37
C TYR A 29 -8.43 6.92 0.13
N ASP A 30 -7.19 7.39 0.34
CA ASP A 30 -6.96 8.75 0.82
C ASP A 30 -7.01 9.79 -0.32
N LEU A 31 -6.39 9.47 -1.46
CA LEU A 31 -6.18 10.40 -2.56
C LEU A 31 -7.13 10.21 -3.74
N ASP A 32 -7.80 9.06 -3.87
CA ASP A 32 -8.72 8.73 -4.97
C ASP A 32 -8.04 8.94 -6.35
N VAL A 33 -6.79 8.47 -6.46
CA VAL A 33 -5.94 8.56 -7.67
C VAL A 33 -6.00 7.27 -8.47
N LEU A 34 -6.11 6.13 -7.79
CA LEU A 34 -6.26 4.81 -8.38
C LEU A 34 -7.57 4.19 -7.90
N GLU A 35 -8.20 3.38 -8.75
CA GLU A 35 -9.40 2.67 -8.31
C GLU A 35 -9.04 1.51 -7.35
N PRO A 36 -9.72 1.37 -6.20
CA PRO A 36 -9.58 0.20 -5.35
C PRO A 36 -10.20 -1.05 -5.99
N TYR A 37 -9.83 -2.23 -5.48
CA TYR A 37 -10.47 -3.47 -5.86
C TYR A 37 -11.95 -3.44 -5.46
N ALA A 38 -12.82 -3.80 -6.41
CA ALA A 38 -14.24 -3.95 -6.17
C ALA A 38 -14.67 -5.34 -6.69
N PRO A 39 -15.08 -6.27 -5.81
CA PRO A 39 -15.60 -7.54 -6.26
C PRO A 39 -16.93 -7.32 -7.01
N ASP A 40 -17.12 -7.98 -8.15
CA ASP A 40 -18.41 -7.96 -8.85
C ASP A 40 -19.49 -8.63 -7.97
N GLU A 41 -20.58 -7.92 -7.67
CA GLU A 41 -21.66 -8.39 -6.77
C GLU A 41 -22.31 -9.72 -7.20
N ASP A 42 -22.10 -10.13 -8.45
CA ASP A 42 -22.66 -11.36 -9.05
C ASP A 42 -21.71 -12.57 -8.97
N GLU A 43 -20.47 -12.40 -8.50
CA GLU A 43 -19.51 -13.49 -8.33
C GLU A 43 -19.54 -14.02 -6.90
N ASP A 44 -20.42 -15.00 -6.67
CA ASP A 44 -20.46 -15.85 -5.48
C ASP A 44 -19.12 -16.62 -5.38
N THR A 45 -18.14 -16.08 -4.66
CA THR A 45 -16.79 -16.65 -4.48
C THR A 45 -16.80 -17.80 -3.48
N GLY A 46 -17.49 -18.88 -3.87
CA GLY A 46 -17.56 -20.13 -3.11
C GLY A 46 -16.37 -21.08 -3.30
N GLU A 47 -15.23 -20.66 -3.85
CA GLU A 47 -14.11 -21.56 -4.17
C GLU A 47 -12.80 -21.16 -3.49
N ASP A 48 -12.37 -22.05 -2.59
CA ASP A 48 -11.02 -22.34 -2.08
C ASP A 48 -10.02 -21.16 -2.04
N LEU A 49 -10.10 -20.39 -0.95
CA LEU A 49 -8.99 -19.55 -0.50
C LEU A 49 -7.85 -20.50 -0.07
N ASP A 50 -6.74 -20.52 -0.80
CA ASP A 50 -5.56 -21.37 -0.51
C ASP A 50 -4.91 -21.00 0.86
N VAL A 51 -5.39 -19.90 1.47
CA VAL A 51 -5.20 -19.49 2.86
C VAL A 51 -6.56 -19.02 3.41
N GLU A 52 -7.00 -19.57 4.55
CA GLU A 52 -8.30 -19.25 5.17
C GLU A 52 -8.51 -17.72 5.27
N GLY A 53 -9.50 -17.18 4.55
CA GLY A 53 -9.92 -15.78 4.60
C GLY A 53 -9.28 -14.81 3.60
N GLN A 54 -8.24 -15.21 2.85
CA GLN A 54 -7.55 -14.31 1.91
C GLN A 54 -8.20 -14.31 0.52
N ASP A 55 -8.51 -13.15 -0.04
CA ASP A 55 -9.01 -13.01 -1.41
C ASP A 55 -7.84 -12.93 -2.41
N ASP A 56 -7.62 -14.02 -3.15
CA ASP A 56 -6.54 -14.11 -4.14
C ASP A 56 -6.75 -13.18 -5.34
N ARG A 57 -7.99 -12.80 -5.68
CA ARG A 57 -8.28 -11.89 -6.80
C ARG A 57 -7.95 -10.46 -6.42
N ALA A 58 -8.34 -10.03 -5.22
CA ALA A 58 -7.95 -8.74 -4.69
C ALA A 58 -6.42 -8.63 -4.60
N ARG A 59 -5.77 -9.69 -4.10
CA ARG A 59 -4.30 -9.74 -4.05
C ARG A 59 -3.66 -9.63 -5.42
N GLN A 60 -4.16 -10.39 -6.40
CA GLN A 60 -3.66 -10.33 -7.78
C GLN A 60 -3.88 -8.95 -8.40
N TYR A 61 -5.05 -8.35 -8.19
CA TYR A 61 -5.37 -7.01 -8.68
C TYR A 61 -4.33 -5.98 -8.21
N TYR A 62 -4.05 -5.94 -6.91
CA TYR A 62 -3.08 -5.01 -6.36
C TYR A 62 -1.63 -5.34 -6.74
N ASP A 63 -1.31 -6.61 -6.97
CA ASP A 63 0.01 -7.03 -7.47
C ASP A 63 0.24 -6.53 -8.90
N GLU A 64 -0.79 -6.63 -9.76
CA GLU A 64 -0.76 -6.23 -11.17
C GLU A 64 -0.94 -4.71 -11.38
N LEU A 65 -1.39 -3.96 -10.37
CA LEU A 65 -1.62 -2.53 -10.51
C LEU A 65 -0.30 -1.75 -10.67
N ASP A 66 -0.12 -1.09 -11.82
CA ASP A 66 1.08 -0.32 -12.13
C ASP A 66 1.16 0.97 -11.31
N LEU A 67 2.24 1.11 -10.53
CA LEU A 67 2.56 2.34 -9.80
C LEU A 67 3.61 3.14 -10.56
N LEU A 68 3.23 4.33 -11.02
CA LEU A 68 4.13 5.24 -11.71
C LEU A 68 4.88 6.13 -10.70
N PRO A 69 6.09 6.61 -11.05
CA PRO A 69 6.84 7.57 -10.24
C PRO A 69 6.03 8.83 -9.89
N SER A 70 5.17 9.30 -10.80
CA SER A 70 4.24 10.40 -10.53
C SER A 70 3.22 10.07 -9.44
N HIS A 71 2.73 8.83 -9.33
CA HIS A 71 1.87 8.40 -8.22
C HIS A 71 2.64 8.45 -6.90
N LEU A 72 3.88 7.92 -6.86
CA LEU A 72 4.71 7.93 -5.65
C LEU A 72 5.06 9.34 -5.18
N ALA A 73 5.11 10.31 -6.09
CA ALA A 73 5.32 11.72 -5.76
C ALA A 73 4.12 12.40 -5.07
N LEU A 74 2.94 11.78 -5.10
CA LEU A 74 1.75 12.28 -4.41
C LEU A 74 1.70 11.84 -2.94
N VAL A 75 2.42 10.77 -2.57
CA VAL A 75 2.39 10.19 -1.23
C VAL A 75 3.26 11.01 -0.28
N THR A 76 2.64 11.96 0.41
CA THR A 76 3.29 12.80 1.42
C THR A 76 3.11 12.26 2.84
N GLU A 77 2.06 11.48 3.06
CA GLU A 77 1.72 10.86 4.32
C GLU A 77 1.48 9.37 4.07
N LEU A 78 1.89 8.52 5.01
CA LEU A 78 1.73 7.07 4.91
C LEU A 78 1.30 6.53 6.28
N THR A 79 0.32 5.63 6.29
CA THR A 79 -0.12 4.95 7.50
C THR A 79 0.40 3.50 7.51
N VAL A 80 0.93 3.07 8.65
CA VAL A 80 1.33 1.68 8.94
C VAL A 80 0.41 1.18 10.05
N ASP A 81 -0.66 0.51 9.65
CA ASP A 81 -1.71 -0.01 10.52
C ASP A 81 -2.26 -1.33 9.96
N THR A 82 -2.91 -2.12 10.80
CA THR A 82 -3.66 -3.32 10.41
C THR A 82 -5.09 -2.99 9.96
N ASP A 83 -5.60 -1.80 10.30
CA ASP A 83 -6.97 -1.37 10.01
C ASP A 83 -7.15 -0.73 8.61
N LEU A 84 -6.14 -0.78 7.75
CA LEU A 84 -6.18 -0.18 6.41
C LEU A 84 -7.25 -0.85 5.52
N GLU A 85 -7.94 -0.04 4.72
CA GLU A 85 -8.99 -0.50 3.81
C GLU A 85 -8.46 -1.49 2.78
N VAL A 86 -7.27 -1.25 2.21
CA VAL A 86 -6.65 -2.17 1.24
C VAL A 86 -6.42 -3.57 1.83
N LEU A 87 -6.24 -3.68 3.14
CA LEU A 87 -6.04 -4.96 3.84
C LEU A 87 -7.35 -5.74 3.95
N GLN A 88 -8.47 -5.03 4.11
CA GLN A 88 -9.80 -5.64 4.12
C GLN A 88 -10.22 -6.14 2.74
N ASP A 89 -9.73 -5.53 1.66
CA ASP A 89 -9.93 -6.07 0.31
C ASP A 89 -9.19 -7.40 0.12
N VAL A 90 -7.90 -7.46 0.48
CA VAL A 90 -7.07 -8.67 0.28
C VAL A 90 -7.36 -9.77 1.30
N HIS A 91 -7.90 -9.43 2.46
CA HIS A 91 -8.27 -10.39 3.49
C HIS A 91 -9.48 -9.91 4.29
N PRO A 92 -10.69 -10.06 3.72
CA PRO A 92 -11.92 -9.62 4.39
C PRO A 92 -12.08 -10.24 5.78
N GLY A 93 -12.19 -9.40 6.80
CA GLY A 93 -12.38 -9.83 8.18
C GLY A 93 -11.09 -10.21 8.92
N TRP A 94 -9.92 -9.94 8.34
CA TRP A 94 -8.67 -9.97 9.09
C TRP A 94 -8.70 -8.94 10.22
N ASP A 95 -8.25 -9.32 11.40
CA ASP A 95 -8.28 -8.51 12.62
C ASP A 95 -6.90 -8.00 13.04
N GLY A 96 -5.87 -8.14 12.18
CA GLY A 96 -4.51 -7.74 12.52
C GLY A 96 -3.83 -8.65 13.56
N SER A 97 -4.34 -9.85 13.79
CA SER A 97 -3.84 -10.74 14.86
C SER A 97 -2.45 -11.34 14.62
N ASP A 98 -1.94 -11.29 13.40
CA ASP A 98 -0.60 -11.76 13.01
C ASP A 98 0.21 -10.69 12.25
N ASP A 99 1.47 -11.00 11.95
CA ASP A 99 2.44 -10.09 11.29
C ASP A 99 2.49 -10.28 9.76
N ARG A 100 1.49 -10.93 9.17
CA ARG A 100 1.52 -11.34 7.75
C ARG A 100 1.64 -10.18 6.78
N TYR A 101 1.01 -9.06 7.11
CA TYR A 101 1.00 -7.85 6.30
C TYR A 101 2.04 -6.81 6.74
N ASP A 102 2.93 -7.17 7.66
CA ASP A 102 4.06 -6.31 8.00
C ASP A 102 5.08 -6.29 6.84
N PRO A 103 5.54 -5.10 6.39
CA PRO A 103 6.60 -5.02 5.39
C PRO A 103 7.90 -5.67 5.87
N GLN A 104 8.43 -6.58 5.06
CA GLN A 104 9.73 -7.23 5.31
C GLN A 104 10.87 -6.45 4.66
N ASN A 105 10.59 -5.73 3.57
CA ASN A 105 11.46 -4.70 3.00
C ASN A 105 10.82 -3.31 3.08
N TRP A 106 11.60 -2.35 3.56
CA TRP A 106 11.19 -0.95 3.75
C TRP A 106 11.86 0.01 2.77
N ASP A 107 12.81 -0.46 1.96
CA ASP A 107 13.61 0.40 1.08
C ASP A 107 12.72 1.21 0.13
N ASP A 108 11.67 0.61 -0.44
CA ASP A 108 10.73 1.29 -1.35
C ASP A 108 9.97 2.44 -0.65
N LEU A 109 9.50 2.23 0.58
CA LEU A 109 8.82 3.25 1.38
C LEU A 109 9.79 4.35 1.81
N LEU A 110 11.00 3.94 2.19
CA LEU A 110 12.06 4.87 2.55
C LEU A 110 12.46 5.73 1.37
N ASP A 111 12.35 5.25 0.12
CA ASP A 111 12.73 5.96 -1.10
C ASP A 111 11.61 6.81 -1.71
N LEU A 112 10.41 6.83 -1.10
CA LEU A 112 9.32 7.72 -1.51
C LEU A 112 9.79 9.19 -1.58
N PRO A 113 9.58 9.87 -2.72
CA PRO A 113 10.24 11.15 -2.99
C PRO A 113 9.62 12.33 -2.24
N ALA A 114 8.36 12.23 -1.85
CA ALA A 114 7.60 13.31 -1.21
C ALA A 114 7.16 13.00 0.23
N LEU A 115 7.53 11.82 0.76
CA LEU A 115 7.11 11.38 2.09
C LEU A 115 7.62 12.33 3.17
N ALA A 116 6.71 12.84 3.98
CA ALA A 116 6.96 13.80 5.05
C ALA A 116 6.54 13.27 6.42
N THR A 117 5.47 12.47 6.48
CA THR A 117 4.94 11.91 7.73
C THR A 117 4.61 10.42 7.58
N VAL A 118 4.96 9.63 8.60
CA VAL A 118 4.50 8.25 8.76
C VAL A 118 3.70 8.15 10.05
N TYR A 119 2.44 7.73 9.95
CA TYR A 119 1.60 7.38 11.09
C TYR A 119 1.73 5.87 11.33
N ALA A 120 2.13 5.45 12.51
CA ALA A 120 2.32 4.04 12.83
C ALA A 120 1.52 3.65 14.07
N ALA A 121 0.67 2.64 13.95
CA ALA A 121 -0.12 2.11 15.07
C ALA A 121 0.76 1.35 16.08
N ALA A 122 1.85 0.76 15.60
CA ALA A 122 2.86 0.08 16.40
C ALA A 122 4.25 0.69 16.17
N PRO A 123 5.20 0.55 17.12
CA PRO A 123 6.56 1.03 16.92
C PRO A 123 7.24 0.38 15.70
N LEU A 124 7.69 1.20 14.76
CA LEU A 124 8.46 0.75 13.60
C LEU A 124 9.79 0.09 14.02
N PRO A 125 10.35 -0.81 13.21
CA PRO A 125 11.69 -1.33 13.45
C PRO A 125 12.70 -0.19 13.60
N ALA A 126 13.56 -0.26 14.63
CA ALA A 126 14.44 0.86 14.99
C ALA A 126 15.29 1.39 13.83
N HIS A 127 15.80 0.49 12.98
CA HIS A 127 16.59 0.86 11.81
C HIS A 127 15.78 1.60 10.73
N VAL A 128 14.47 1.35 10.62
CA VAL A 128 13.56 2.06 9.72
C VAL A 128 13.26 3.45 10.28
N ALA A 129 12.91 3.54 11.56
CA ALA A 129 12.66 4.82 12.23
C ALA A 129 13.89 5.75 12.17
N ASP A 130 15.10 5.22 12.37
CA ASP A 130 16.35 5.98 12.26
C ASP A 130 16.57 6.51 10.83
N ARG A 131 16.24 5.73 9.80
CA ARG A 131 16.36 6.15 8.39
C ARG A 131 15.32 7.21 8.02
N LEU A 132 14.06 7.05 8.45
CA LEU A 132 13.02 8.06 8.27
C LEU A 132 13.43 9.39 8.92
N ALA A 133 13.90 9.34 10.16
CA ALA A 133 14.40 10.52 10.87
C ALA A 133 15.60 11.16 10.15
N ALA A 134 16.52 10.38 9.60
CA ALA A 134 17.66 10.89 8.83
C ALA A 134 17.25 11.61 7.54
N LYS A 135 16.11 11.22 6.94
CA LYS A 135 15.50 11.88 5.78
C LYS A 135 14.64 13.10 6.17
N GLY A 136 14.43 13.33 7.47
CA GLY A 136 13.56 14.39 7.97
C GLY A 136 12.07 14.04 7.93
N VAL A 137 11.73 12.76 7.80
CA VAL A 137 10.37 12.25 7.87
C VAL A 137 9.95 12.13 9.33
N GLU A 138 8.79 12.68 9.68
CA GLU A 138 8.23 12.60 11.02
C GLU A 138 7.53 11.25 11.22
N VAL A 139 7.75 10.60 12.36
CA VAL A 139 7.02 9.39 12.75
C VAL A 139 6.09 9.74 13.90
N GLN A 140 4.79 9.52 13.69
CA GLN A 140 3.71 9.81 14.64
C GLN A 140 2.94 8.53 14.95
N SER A 141 2.25 8.50 16.08
CA SER A 141 1.29 7.42 16.36
C SER A 141 0.02 7.64 15.54
N ALA A 142 -0.48 6.59 14.88
CA ALA A 142 -1.80 6.58 14.24
C ALA A 142 -2.93 6.69 15.29
#